data_AF-A0A077LG79-F1
#
_entry.id   AF-A0A077LG79-F1
#
_cell.length_a   1.000
_cell.length_b   1.000
_cell.length_c   1.000
_cell.angle_alpha   90.00
_cell.angle_beta   90.00
_cell.angle_gamma   90.00
#
_symmetry.space_group_name_H-M   'P 1'
#
loop_
_entity.id
_entity.type
_entity.pdbx_description
1 polymer ?
#
loop_
_entity_poly.entity_id
_entity_poly.type
_entity_poly.pdbx_seq_one_letter_code
_entity_poly.pdbx_strand_id
1 'polypeptide(L)'
;MSHHISPITLNHLPTLSPRPDNAADHTGKRRGTLTAIAWYRSSRSGKGTVWLCRCDCGLFEYRRPGTWANRPSPDDTCKACLRAKGPNARHTAPARLQRWADSLRSNGLTDAEIARIRAPGMMVETRGLTASEIREQLAVMDVR
;
A
#
# COMPACT_ATOMS: atom_id res chain seq x y z
N MET A 1 -6.81 0.28 -15.30
CA MET A 1 -5.40 -0.17 -15.37
C MET A 1 -4.73 0.15 -14.04
N SER A 2 -4.59 -0.83 -13.15
CA SER A 2 -3.88 -0.64 -11.88
C SER A 2 -2.39 -0.48 -12.16
N HIS A 3 -1.88 0.75 -12.08
CA HIS A 3 -0.43 1.00 -12.13
C HIS A 3 0.21 0.46 -10.86
N HIS A 4 0.46 -0.85 -10.81
CA HIS A 4 1.36 -1.43 -9.84
C HIS A 4 2.77 -0.96 -10.19
N ILE A 5 3.18 0.17 -9.61
CA ILE A 5 4.58 0.59 -9.65
C ILE A 5 5.34 -0.45 -8.83
N SER A 6 6.05 -1.35 -9.52
CA SER A 6 6.95 -2.30 -8.90
C SER A 6 7.95 -1.55 -8.01
N PRO A 7 8.30 -2.11 -6.83
CA PRO A 7 9.28 -1.47 -5.97
C PRO A 7 10.62 -1.39 -6.70
N ILE A 8 11.35 -0.29 -6.49
CA ILE A 8 12.70 -0.14 -7.03
C ILE A 8 13.61 -1.05 -6.18
N THR A 9 14.34 -1.95 -6.84
CA THR A 9 15.30 -2.85 -6.22
C THR A 9 16.71 -2.49 -6.69
N LEU A 10 17.74 -3.08 -6.06
CA LEU A 10 19.13 -2.83 -6.43
C LEU A 10 19.41 -3.15 -7.91
N ASN A 11 18.78 -4.20 -8.45
CA ASN A 11 18.95 -4.62 -9.85
C ASN A 11 18.10 -3.81 -10.85
N HIS A 12 17.27 -2.89 -10.35
CA HIS A 12 16.36 -2.07 -11.15
C HIS A 12 16.46 -0.59 -10.77
N LEU A 13 17.66 -0.14 -10.39
CA LEU A 13 17.90 1.27 -10.12
C LEU A 13 17.75 2.09 -11.40
N PRO A 14 17.21 3.32 -11.32
CA PRO A 14 17.19 4.23 -12.45
C PRO A 14 18.62 4.64 -12.83
N THR A 15 18.80 5.11 -14.06
CA THR A 15 20.00 5.86 -14.42
C THR A 15 20.06 7.13 -13.56
N LEU A 16 21.12 7.27 -12.78
CA LEU A 16 21.36 8.42 -11.92
C LEU A 16 22.26 9.41 -12.65
N SER A 17 21.91 10.69 -12.59
CA SER A 17 22.76 11.78 -13.05
C SER A 17 23.49 12.39 -11.85
N PRO A 18 24.68 12.99 -12.05
CA PRO A 18 25.35 13.72 -10.98
C PRO A 18 24.46 14.83 -10.43
N ARG A 19 24.59 15.08 -9.13
CA ARG A 19 23.93 16.22 -8.47
C ARG A 19 24.52 17.52 -9.05
N PRO A 20 23.70 18.49 -9.48
CA PRO A 20 24.18 19.82 -9.85
C PRO A 20 24.86 20.52 -8.67
N ASP A 21 25.92 21.29 -8.91
CA ASP A 21 26.72 21.94 -7.85
C ASP A 21 25.89 22.88 -6.96
N ASN A 22 24.90 23.57 -7.55
CA ASN A 22 24.00 24.48 -6.85
C ASN A 22 22.87 23.78 -6.07
N ALA A 23 22.74 22.45 -6.15
CA ALA A 23 21.73 21.70 -5.43
C ALA A 23 22.29 21.22 -4.09
N ALA A 24 21.54 21.43 -3.00
CA ALA A 24 21.93 20.96 -1.66
C ALA A 24 22.20 19.44 -1.62
N ASP A 25 23.25 19.04 -0.92
CA ASP A 25 23.59 17.63 -0.72
C ASP A 25 22.81 17.02 0.45
N HIS A 26 22.19 15.87 0.16
CA HIS A 26 21.46 15.07 1.14
C HIS A 26 22.00 13.65 1.28
N THR A 27 23.10 13.30 0.61
CA THR A 27 23.73 11.98 0.70
C THR A 27 24.00 11.62 2.15
N GLY A 28 23.62 10.40 2.56
CA GLY A 28 23.81 9.88 3.91
C GLY A 28 22.83 10.39 4.96
N LYS A 29 22.04 11.43 4.68
CA LYS A 29 20.98 11.87 5.61
C LYS A 29 19.97 10.74 5.79
N ARG A 30 19.47 10.55 7.03
CA ARG A 30 18.50 9.53 7.43
C ARG A 30 17.23 10.15 8.02
N ARG A 31 16.09 9.46 7.86
CA ARG A 31 14.85 9.67 8.62
C ARG A 31 14.08 8.36 8.68
N GLY A 32 13.78 7.93 9.90
CA GLY A 32 13.32 6.58 10.18
C GLY A 32 14.25 5.54 9.55
N THR A 33 13.68 4.69 8.69
CA THR A 33 14.39 3.58 8.02
C THR A 33 14.94 3.95 6.64
N LEU A 34 14.77 5.20 6.20
CA LEU A 34 15.19 5.65 4.87
C LEU A 34 16.53 6.40 4.97
N THR A 35 17.40 6.20 3.99
CA THR A 35 18.67 6.92 3.82
C THR A 35 18.74 7.47 2.39
N ALA A 36 19.02 8.76 2.23
CA ALA A 36 19.27 9.34 0.90
C ALA A 36 20.63 8.88 0.36
N ILE A 37 20.64 8.30 -0.84
CA ILE A 37 21.86 7.70 -1.44
C ILE A 37 22.32 8.42 -2.70
N ALA A 38 21.40 9.05 -3.44
CA ALA A 38 21.73 9.73 -4.70
C ALA A 38 20.70 10.79 -5.07
N TRP A 39 21.16 11.85 -5.71
CA TRP A 39 20.29 12.79 -6.40
C TRP A 39 19.65 12.10 -7.61
N TYR A 40 18.38 12.40 -7.90
CA TYR A 40 17.70 11.85 -9.06
C TYR A 40 17.29 12.91 -10.07
N ARG A 41 16.55 13.93 -9.63
CA ARG A 41 16.14 15.05 -10.50
C ARG A 41 15.65 16.25 -9.71
N SER A 42 15.50 17.38 -10.39
CA SER A 42 14.67 18.48 -9.91
C SER A 42 13.20 18.04 -9.76
N SER A 43 12.53 18.59 -8.77
CA SER A 43 11.09 18.43 -8.59
C SER A 43 10.32 19.07 -9.76
N ARG A 44 9.09 18.61 -10.01
CA ARG A 44 8.25 19.13 -11.09
C ARG A 44 7.99 20.64 -11.00
N SER A 45 8.02 21.21 -9.79
CA SER A 45 7.82 22.64 -9.57
C SER A 45 9.12 23.45 -9.66
N GLY A 46 10.27 22.83 -9.92
CA GLY A 46 11.60 23.47 -9.89
C GLY A 46 12.11 23.84 -8.50
N LYS A 47 11.22 24.10 -7.53
CA LYS A 47 11.53 24.58 -6.16
C LYS A 47 12.13 23.53 -5.20
N GLY A 48 12.77 22.48 -5.69
CA GLY A 48 13.33 21.45 -4.82
C GLY A 48 13.83 20.24 -5.58
N THR A 49 14.41 19.29 -4.86
CA THR A 49 15.05 18.10 -5.42
C THR A 49 14.30 16.82 -5.05
N VAL A 50 14.43 15.82 -5.92
CA VAL A 50 13.99 14.45 -5.69
C VAL A 50 15.24 13.59 -5.61
N TRP A 51 15.29 12.77 -4.56
CA TRP A 51 16.41 11.91 -4.24
C TRP A 51 15.95 10.46 -4.24
N LEU A 52 16.86 9.58 -4.63
CA LEU A 52 16.71 8.16 -4.41
C LEU A 52 17.13 7.86 -2.98
N CYS A 53 16.26 7.19 -2.24
CA CYS A 53 16.49 6.78 -0.86
C CYS A 53 16.43 5.26 -0.77
N ARG A 54 17.36 4.67 -0.02
CA ARG A 54 17.34 3.25 0.35
C ARG A 54 16.63 3.08 1.68
N CYS A 55 15.67 2.16 1.74
CA CYS A 55 15.05 1.70 2.98
C CYS A 55 15.88 0.57 3.59
N ASP A 56 15.86 0.43 4.92
CA ASP A 56 16.54 -0.67 5.61
C ASP A 56 16.07 -2.07 5.16
N CYS A 57 14.86 -2.19 4.60
CA CYS A 57 14.38 -3.43 3.98
C CYS A 57 15.04 -3.78 2.63
N GLY A 58 15.92 -2.91 2.11
CA GLY A 58 16.64 -3.10 0.84
C GLY A 58 15.93 -2.51 -0.39
N LEU A 59 14.70 -2.03 -0.26
CA LEU A 59 13.99 -1.35 -1.36
C LEU A 59 14.37 0.13 -1.46
N PHE A 60 14.17 0.70 -2.66
CA PHE A 60 14.48 2.10 -2.94
C PHE A 60 13.20 2.88 -3.28
N GLU A 61 13.17 4.15 -2.91
CA GLU A 61 12.07 5.06 -3.21
C GLU A 61 12.54 6.48 -3.50
N TYR A 62 11.79 7.18 -4.34
CA TYR A 62 11.99 8.60 -4.55
C TYR A 62 11.38 9.42 -3.41
N ARG A 63 12.19 10.29 -2.78
CA ARG A 63 11.76 11.21 -1.72
C ARG A 63 12.23 12.63 -2.00
N ARG A 64 11.53 13.60 -1.41
CA ARG A 64 11.97 15.01 -1.41
C ARG A 64 12.61 15.31 -0.06
N PRO A 65 13.93 15.59 0.01
CA PRO A 65 14.59 15.82 1.29
C PRO A 65 14.09 17.07 2.03
N GLY A 66 13.60 18.11 1.35
CA GLY A 66 13.11 19.32 2.04
C GLY A 66 11.99 19.05 3.07
N THR A 67 11.12 18.06 2.78
CA THR A 67 10.05 17.61 3.68
C THR A 67 10.49 16.48 4.62
N TRP A 68 11.61 15.84 4.31
CA TRP A 68 12.04 14.55 4.87
C TRP A 68 13.34 14.65 5.68
N ALA A 69 14.18 15.66 5.52
CA ALA A 69 15.37 15.86 6.35
C ALA A 69 15.05 16.75 7.56
N ASN A 70 14.07 17.63 7.45
CA ASN A 70 13.88 18.74 8.40
C ASN A 70 12.74 18.53 9.41
N ARG A 71 11.91 17.49 9.27
CA ARG A 71 10.81 17.18 10.21
C ARG A 71 11.00 15.81 10.86
N PRO A 72 10.98 15.70 12.20
CA PRO A 72 11.01 14.42 12.90
C PRO A 72 9.92 13.49 12.39
N SER A 73 10.28 12.23 12.11
CA SER A 73 9.36 11.10 11.96
C SER A 73 10.19 9.84 12.08
N PRO A 74 10.37 9.34 13.31
CA PRO A 74 11.18 8.16 13.56
C PRO A 74 10.60 6.91 12.87
N ASP A 75 9.30 6.90 12.58
CA ASP A 75 8.61 5.78 11.97
C ASP A 75 8.47 5.86 10.43
N ASP A 76 9.14 6.81 9.77
CA ASP A 76 9.08 6.89 8.31
C ASP A 76 9.75 5.65 7.67
N THR A 77 9.03 5.04 6.74
CA THR A 77 9.46 3.83 6.02
C THR A 77 9.04 3.89 4.56
N CYS A 78 9.59 2.99 3.74
CA CYS A 78 9.10 2.84 2.36
C CYS A 78 7.63 2.39 2.34
N LYS A 79 6.91 2.68 1.25
CA LYS A 79 5.50 2.29 1.04
C LYS A 79 5.30 0.78 1.16
N ALA A 80 6.28 -0.03 0.77
CA ALA A 80 6.21 -1.47 0.92
C ALA A 80 6.19 -1.88 2.40
N CYS A 81 7.12 -1.37 3.22
CA CYS A 81 7.13 -1.59 4.66
C CYS A 81 5.86 -1.07 5.34
N LEU A 82 5.38 0.11 4.93
CA LEU A 82 4.13 0.67 5.45
C LEU A 82 2.94 -0.26 5.16
N ARG A 83 2.82 -0.76 3.92
CA ARG A 83 1.78 -1.71 3.53
C ARG A 83 1.90 -3.05 4.23
N ALA A 84 3.13 -3.49 4.54
CA ALA A 84 3.38 -4.71 5.27
C ALA A 84 2.98 -4.65 6.74
N LYS A 85 2.89 -3.45 7.35
CA LYS A 85 2.54 -3.25 8.77
C LYS A 85 1.08 -2.84 9.02
N GLY A 86 0.33 -2.40 8.00
CA GLY A 86 -1.03 -1.90 8.17
C GLY A 86 -2.08 -2.99 8.48
N PRO A 87 -3.29 -2.61 8.92
CA PRO A 87 -4.39 -3.56 9.20
C PRO A 87 -4.80 -4.38 7.98
N ASN A 88 -4.49 -3.89 6.78
CA ASN A 88 -4.76 -4.53 5.49
C ASN A 88 -3.55 -5.30 4.92
N ALA A 89 -2.48 -5.50 5.68
CA ALA A 89 -1.34 -6.29 5.25
C ALA A 89 -1.76 -7.70 4.82
N ARG A 90 -1.01 -8.31 3.89
CA ARG A 90 -1.38 -9.63 3.34
C ARG A 90 -1.51 -10.70 4.41
N HIS A 91 -0.63 -10.70 5.40
CA HIS A 91 -0.65 -11.66 6.51
C HIS A 91 -1.89 -11.51 7.41
N THR A 92 -2.56 -10.34 7.42
CA THR A 92 -3.80 -10.15 8.19
C THR A 92 -5.05 -10.62 7.45
N ALA A 93 -4.93 -11.02 6.18
CA ALA A 93 -6.07 -11.42 5.36
C ALA A 93 -6.89 -12.58 5.95
N PRO A 94 -6.30 -13.66 6.50
CA PRO A 94 -7.08 -14.74 7.11
C PRO A 94 -7.94 -14.24 8.29
N ALA A 95 -7.35 -13.47 9.20
CA ALA A 95 -8.07 -12.93 10.35
C ALA A 95 -9.17 -11.93 9.96
N ARG A 96 -8.94 -11.11 8.92
CA ARG A 96 -9.97 -10.21 8.38
C ARG A 96 -11.14 -10.98 7.77
N LEU A 97 -10.83 -12.02 7.01
CA LEU A 97 -11.84 -12.87 6.39
C LEU A 97 -12.68 -13.59 7.45
N GLN A 98 -12.02 -14.11 8.50
CA GLN A 98 -12.71 -14.76 9.61
C GLN A 98 -13.69 -13.80 10.30
N ARG A 99 -13.24 -12.58 10.67
CA ARG A 99 -14.12 -11.57 11.28
C ARG A 99 -15.31 -11.19 10.41
N TRP A 100 -15.11 -11.09 9.10
CA TRP A 100 -16.20 -10.85 8.16
C TRP A 100 -17.20 -12.01 8.14
N ALA A 101 -16.72 -13.26 8.08
CA ALA A 101 -17.58 -14.44 8.10
C ALA A 101 -18.36 -14.54 9.43
N ASP A 102 -17.70 -14.28 10.56
CA ASP A 102 -18.33 -14.27 11.89
C ASP A 102 -19.45 -13.22 11.96
N SER A 103 -19.22 -12.02 11.41
CA SER A 103 -20.26 -10.99 11.33
C SER A 103 -21.48 -11.44 10.53
N LEU A 104 -21.29 -12.20 9.44
CA LEU A 104 -22.40 -12.74 8.65
C LEU A 104 -23.14 -13.87 9.38
N ARG A 105 -22.41 -14.73 10.09
CA ARG A 105 -23.00 -15.76 10.95
C ARG A 105 -23.85 -15.13 12.04
N SER A 106 -23.36 -14.09 12.71
CA SER A 106 -24.11 -13.34 13.72
C SER A 106 -25.37 -12.69 13.17
N ASN A 107 -25.37 -12.29 11.89
CA ASN A 107 -26.55 -11.77 11.20
C ASN A 107 -27.52 -12.87 10.72
N GLY A 108 -27.18 -14.15 10.87
CA GLY A 108 -28.03 -15.29 10.56
C GLY A 108 -27.79 -15.94 9.18
N LEU A 109 -26.64 -15.70 8.54
CA LEU A 109 -26.24 -16.44 7.34
C LEU A 109 -25.55 -17.76 7.70
N THR A 110 -25.76 -18.77 6.87
CA THR A 110 -25.14 -20.10 6.98
C THR A 110 -23.75 -20.12 6.33
N ASP A 111 -22.92 -21.10 6.70
CA ASP A 111 -21.60 -21.29 6.08
C ASP A 111 -21.69 -21.54 4.57
N ALA A 112 -22.76 -22.20 4.09
CA ALA A 112 -22.99 -22.42 2.67
C ALA A 112 -23.27 -21.11 1.92
N GLU A 113 -24.09 -20.23 2.49
CA GLU A 113 -24.36 -18.90 1.93
C GLU A 113 -23.10 -18.03 1.93
N ILE A 114 -22.31 -18.05 3.01
CA ILE A 114 -21.04 -17.32 3.11
C ILE A 114 -20.03 -17.85 2.08
N ALA A 115 -19.93 -19.17 1.91
CA ALA A 115 -19.06 -19.78 0.91
C ALA A 115 -19.47 -19.35 -0.51
N ARG A 116 -20.77 -19.28 -0.77
CA ARG A 116 -21.31 -18.80 -2.04
C ARG A 116 -21.00 -17.32 -2.27
N ILE A 117 -21.18 -16.44 -1.29
CA ILE A 117 -20.81 -15.00 -1.40
C ILE A 117 -19.32 -14.83 -1.75
N ARG A 118 -18.46 -15.72 -1.25
CA ARG A 118 -17.02 -15.70 -1.54
C ARG A 118 -16.62 -16.30 -2.88
N ALA A 119 -17.54 -16.95 -3.60
CA ALA A 119 -17.21 -17.59 -4.86
C ALA A 119 -16.70 -16.54 -5.87
N PRO A 120 -15.68 -16.86 -6.68
CA PRO A 120 -15.17 -15.95 -7.70
C PRO A 120 -16.29 -15.43 -8.61
N GLY A 121 -16.30 -14.13 -8.88
CA GLY A 121 -17.29 -13.50 -9.75
C GLY A 121 -18.60 -13.10 -9.05
N MET A 122 -18.82 -13.49 -7.79
CA MET A 122 -19.96 -13.03 -7.01
C MET A 122 -19.77 -11.58 -6.57
N MET A 123 -20.78 -10.74 -6.82
CA MET A 123 -20.80 -9.32 -6.48
C MET A 123 -21.99 -9.05 -5.56
N VAL A 124 -21.88 -9.47 -4.31
CA VAL A 124 -22.93 -9.32 -3.29
C VAL A 124 -22.48 -8.30 -2.26
N GLU A 125 -23.27 -7.25 -2.05
CA GLU A 125 -23.03 -6.31 -0.96
C GLU A 125 -23.47 -6.96 0.36
N THR A 126 -22.64 -6.80 1.39
CA THR A 126 -22.86 -7.41 2.72
C THR A 126 -22.80 -6.41 3.86
N ARG A 127 -22.26 -5.21 3.61
CA ARG A 127 -22.02 -4.22 4.65
C ARG A 127 -23.34 -3.54 5.05
N GLY A 128 -23.75 -3.78 6.29
CA GLY A 128 -24.91 -3.10 6.89
C GLY A 128 -26.26 -3.67 6.44
N LEU A 129 -26.27 -4.79 5.72
CA LEU A 129 -27.49 -5.47 5.28
C LEU A 129 -27.86 -6.61 6.22
N THR A 130 -29.16 -6.88 6.30
CA THR A 130 -29.74 -8.03 6.98
C THR A 130 -29.54 -9.31 6.17
N ALA A 131 -29.71 -10.48 6.81
CA ALA A 131 -29.63 -11.75 6.11
C ALA A 131 -30.69 -11.91 5.00
N SER A 132 -31.87 -11.32 5.15
CA SER A 132 -32.92 -11.35 4.11
C SER A 132 -32.47 -10.60 2.86
N GLU A 133 -32.01 -9.37 3.00
CA GLU A 133 -31.56 -8.53 1.89
C GLU A 133 -30.36 -9.15 1.15
N ILE A 134 -29.47 -9.84 1.88
CA ILE A 134 -28.34 -10.55 1.26
C ILE A 134 -28.82 -11.79 0.49
N ARG A 135 -29.80 -12.54 1.03
CA ARG A 135 -30.40 -13.70 0.32
C ARG A 135 -31.15 -13.27 -0.94
N GLU A 136 -31.85 -12.15 -0.91
CA GLU A 136 -32.52 -11.59 -2.08
C GLU A 136 -31.52 -11.27 -3.19
N GLN A 137 -30.37 -10.66 -2.87
CA GLN A 137 -29.29 -10.48 -3.85
C GLN A 137 -28.80 -11.81 -4.41
N LEU A 138 -28.55 -12.81 -3.57
CA LEU A 138 -28.10 -14.14 -4.00
C LEU A 138 -29.11 -14.81 -4.93
N ALA A 139 -30.41 -14.66 -4.68
CA ALA A 139 -31.47 -15.21 -5.54
C ALA A 139 -31.48 -14.53 -6.92
N VAL A 140 -31.29 -13.22 -6.99
CA VAL A 140 -31.19 -12.49 -8.27
C VAL A 140 -29.99 -12.94 -9.10
N MET A 141 -28.89 -13.32 -8.45
CA MET A 141 -27.69 -13.81 -9.15
C MET A 141 -27.85 -15.24 -9.70
N ASP A 142 -28.78 -16.06 -9.20
CA ASP A 142 -29.03 -17.41 -9.73
C ASP A 142 -29.84 -17.43 -11.03
N VAL A 143 -30.54 -16.34 -11.33
CA VAL A 143 -31.46 -16.24 -12.49
C VAL A 143 -30.74 -15.66 -13.72
N ARG A 144 -29.47 -15.28 -13.59
CA ARG A 144 -28.65 -14.68 -14.65
C ARG A 144 -27.56 -15.63 -15.13
#